data_AF-A0A7C4ZR98-F1
#
_entry.id   AF-A0A7C4ZR98-F1
#
_cell.length_a   1.000
_cell.length_b   1.000
_cell.length_c   1.000
_cell.angle_alpha   90.00
_cell.angle_beta   90.00
_cell.angle_gamma   90.00
#
_symmetry.space_group_name_H-M   'P 1'
#
loop_
_entity.id
_entity.type
_entity.pdbx_description
1 polymer ?
#
loop_
_entity_poly.entity_id
_entity_poly.type
_entity_poly.pdbx_seq_one_letter_code
_entity_poly.pdbx_strand_id
1 'polypeptide(L)' 'MAEKIIIKGRKIVGGYAEGEALVSKWPVMGLTNFCPQLGIITERDHPLRGVPLKGKVFVFPTPRGS' A
#
# COMPACT_ATOMS: atom_id res chain seq x y z
N MET A 1 -16.41 -13.94 -18.36
CA MET A 1 -15.35 -14.02 -17.32
C MET A 1 -14.41 -12.86 -17.55
N ALA A 2 -14.02 -12.11 -16.53
CA ALA A 2 -13.04 -11.04 -16.70
C ALA A 2 -11.67 -11.65 -17.02
N GLU A 3 -10.97 -11.12 -18.03
CA GLU A 3 -9.62 -11.55 -18.35
C GLU A 3 -8.64 -11.22 -17.21
N LYS A 4 -7.74 -12.15 -16.92
CA LYS A 4 -6.73 -11.98 -15.88
C LYS A 4 -5.58 -11.12 -16.40
N ILE A 5 -5.46 -9.90 -15.91
CA ILE A 5 -4.36 -8.98 -16.24
C ILE A 5 -3.18 -9.27 -15.29
N ILE A 6 -1.97 -9.44 -15.85
CA ILE A 6 -0.73 -9.62 -15.08
C ILE A 6 0.21 -8.46 -15.38
N ILE A 7 0.55 -7.68 -14.35
CA ILE A 7 1.47 -6.54 -14.44
C ILE A 7 2.83 -6.96 -13.89
N LYS A 8 3.91 -6.64 -14.61
CA LYS A 8 5.30 -6.90 -14.18
C LYS A 8 5.98 -5.58 -13.83
N GLY A 9 6.32 -5.38 -12.56
CA GLY A 9 7.05 -4.22 -12.06
C GLY A 9 8.52 -4.51 -11.74
N ARG A 10 9.29 -3.47 -11.41
CA ARG A 10 10.64 -3.61 -10.85
C ARG A 10 10.55 -4.10 -9.41
N LYS A 11 11.09 -5.28 -9.13
CA LYS A 11 11.15 -5.85 -7.78
C LYS A 11 12.29 -5.23 -6.97
N ILE A 12 11.97 -4.79 -5.74
CA ILE A 12 12.96 -4.28 -4.77
C ILE A 12 13.30 -5.33 -3.71
N VAL A 13 12.29 -6.05 -3.18
CA VAL A 13 12.45 -7.05 -2.11
C VAL A 13 11.87 -8.40 -2.55
N GLY A 14 12.47 -9.50 -2.08
CA GLY A 14 12.00 -10.88 -2.22
C GLY A 14 10.65 -11.18 -1.56
N GLY A 15 10.08 -12.37 -1.82
CA GLY A 15 8.87 -12.87 -1.14
C GLY A 15 7.60 -12.89 -2.00
N TYR A 16 6.54 -13.46 -1.41
CA TYR A 16 5.20 -13.58 -1.97
C TYR A 16 4.16 -13.23 -0.90
N ALA A 17 3.12 -12.50 -1.30
CA ALA A 17 1.99 -12.15 -0.45
C ALA A 17 0.71 -12.11 -1.30
N GLU A 18 -0.42 -12.46 -0.68
CA GLU A 18 -1.75 -12.41 -1.28
C GLU A 18 -2.71 -11.76 -0.28
N GLY A 19 -3.67 -11.00 -0.79
CA GLY A 19 -4.66 -10.30 0.02
C GLY A 19 -5.53 -9.37 -0.82
N GLU A 20 -6.55 -8.81 -0.20
CA GLU A 20 -7.43 -7.83 -0.84
C GLU A 20 -6.63 -6.59 -1.24
N ALA A 21 -6.82 -6.11 -2.47
CA ALA A 21 -6.13 -4.92 -2.96
C ALA A 21 -6.71 -3.66 -2.32
N LEU A 22 -5.94 -3.02 -1.44
CA LEU A 22 -6.26 -1.69 -0.93
C LEU A 22 -5.58 -0.64 -1.82
N VAL A 23 -6.35 -0.03 -2.70
CA VAL A 23 -5.82 0.89 -3.71
C VAL A 23 -5.99 2.35 -3.28
N SER A 24 -4.89 3.09 -3.16
CA SER A 24 -4.89 4.54 -3.01
C SER A 24 -4.48 5.21 -4.32
N LYS A 25 -5.22 6.23 -4.73
CA LYS A 25 -4.79 7.13 -5.83
C LYS A 25 -3.81 8.21 -5.35
N TRP A 26 -3.61 8.31 -4.04
CA TRP A 26 -2.75 9.30 -3.42
C TRP A 26 -1.38 8.72 -3.13
N PRO A 27 -0.31 9.52 -3.32
CA PRO A 27 1.02 9.10 -2.92
C PRO A 27 1.11 9.06 -1.40
N VAL A 28 1.95 8.17 -0.90
CA VAL A 28 2.10 7.89 0.52
C VAL A 28 3.44 8.42 0.97
N MET A 29 3.46 9.14 2.11
CA MET A 29 4.71 9.52 2.75
C MET A 29 5.45 8.28 3.26
N GLY A 30 6.78 8.37 3.39
CA GLY A 30 7.65 7.24 3.72
C GLY A 30 7.25 6.41 4.96
N LEU A 31 8.05 5.39 5.27
CA LEU A 31 7.72 4.37 6.29
C LEU A 31 7.39 4.92 7.69
N THR A 32 7.79 6.15 8.02
CA THR A 32 7.46 6.84 9.29
C THR A 32 5.97 7.16 9.45
N ASN A 33 5.20 7.18 8.36
CA ASN A 33 3.77 7.47 8.35
C ASN A 33 2.90 6.21 8.48
N PHE A 34 3.47 5.10 8.94
CA PHE A 34 2.76 3.88 9.28
C PHE A 34 2.94 3.59 10.77
N CYS A 35 1.86 3.19 11.45
CA CYS A 35 1.95 2.66 12.81
C CYS A 35 2.19 1.13 12.72
N PRO A 36 3.37 0.60 13.10
CA PRO A 36 3.66 -0.83 12.97
C PRO A 36 2.80 -1.69 13.90
N GLN A 37 2.40 -1.14 15.05
CA GLN A 37 1.62 -1.84 16.07
C GLN A 37 0.17 -2.07 15.60
N LEU A 38 -0.42 -1.07 14.95
CA LEU A 38 -1.82 -1.10 14.50
C LEU A 38 -1.95 -1.52 13.03
N GLY A 39 -0.86 -1.41 12.25
CA GLY A 39 -0.88 -1.65 10.81
C GLY A 39 -1.75 -0.65 10.06
N ILE A 40 -1.69 0.64 10.44
CA ILE A 40 -2.50 1.72 9.84
C ILE A 40 -1.60 2.84 9.32
N ILE A 41 -2.12 3.60 8.35
CA ILE A 41 -1.52 4.86 7.90
C ILE A 41 -1.83 5.96 8.93
N THR A 42 -0.79 6.66 9.39
CA THR A 42 -0.85 7.77 10.38
C THR A 42 -0.66 9.15 9.75
N GLU A 43 -0.51 9.24 8.43
CA GLU A 43 -0.51 10.49 7.68
C GLU A 43 -1.83 11.26 7.88
N ARG A 44 -1.78 12.57 8.12
CA ARG A 44 -2.98 13.38 8.43
C ARG A 44 -3.84 13.61 7.19
N ASP A 45 -3.22 13.87 6.06
CA ASP A 45 -3.90 14.29 4.83
C ASP A 45 -4.14 13.12 3.86
N HIS A 46 -3.86 11.89 4.28
CA HIS A 46 -4.05 10.71 3.43
C HIS A 46 -5.48 10.15 3.58
N PRO A 47 -6.19 9.85 2.48
CA PRO A 47 -7.59 9.39 2.51
C PRO A 47 -7.80 8.06 3.24
N LEU A 48 -6.74 7.26 3.38
CA LEU A 48 -6.76 5.97 4.06
C LEU A 48 -6.16 6.02 5.48
N ARG A 49 -6.06 7.21 6.08
CA ARG A 49 -5.66 7.36 7.48
C ARG A 49 -6.54 6.50 8.39
N GLY A 50 -5.92 5.72 9.27
CA GLY A 50 -6.64 4.85 10.22
C GLY A 50 -7.22 3.57 9.62
N VAL A 51 -7.11 3.35 8.30
CA VAL A 51 -7.57 2.12 7.67
C VAL A 51 -6.58 0.98 7.94
N PRO A 52 -7.05 -0.20 8.42
CA PRO A 52 -6.19 -1.37 8.63
C PRO A 52 -5.61 -1.93 7.33
N LEU A 53 -4.29 -2.11 7.29
CA LEU A 53 -3.54 -2.71 6.17
C LEU A 53 -3.35 -4.23 6.34
N LYS A 54 -3.60 -4.76 7.54
CA LYS A 54 -3.33 -6.17 7.86
C LYS A 54 -4.10 -7.09 6.92
N GLY A 55 -3.38 -8.02 6.29
CA GLY A 55 -3.95 -9.01 5.36
C GLY A 55 -4.37 -8.44 3.99
N LYS A 56 -3.98 -7.21 3.68
CA LYS A 56 -4.28 -6.53 2.41
C LYS A 56 -2.99 -6.25 1.64
N VAL A 57 -3.12 -6.12 0.32
CA VAL A 57 -2.05 -5.66 -0.56
C VAL A 57 -2.26 -4.18 -0.82
N PHE A 58 -1.39 -3.35 -0.26
CA PHE A 58 -1.50 -1.90 -0.40
C PHE A 58 -0.85 -1.41 -1.71
N VAL A 59 -1.63 -0.75 -2.55
CA VAL A 59 -1.22 -0.27 -3.89
C VAL A 59 -1.35 1.25 -3.95
N PHE A 60 -0.27 1.94 -4.32
CA PHE A 60 -0.22 3.39 -4.42
C PHE A 60 0.71 3.80 -5.58
N PRO A 61 0.54 5.02 -6.16
CA PRO A 61 1.24 5.40 -7.39
C PRO A 61 2.73 5.70 -7.21
N THR A 62 3.10 6.41 -6.13
CA THR A 62 4.48 6.82 -5.87
C THR A 62 4.70 7.15 -4.39
N PRO A 63 5.90 6.91 -3.82
CA PRO A 63 6.26 7.46 -2.53
C PRO A 63 6.46 8.98 -2.58
N ARG A 64 6.19 9.68 -1.47
CA ARG A 64 6.42 11.13 -1.31
C ARG A 64 7.47 11.41 -0.23
N GLY A 65 8.43 12.29 -0.52
CA GLY A 65 9.40 12.80 0.46
C GLY A 65 10.50 11.83 0.86
N SER A 66 11.31 11.38 -0.13
CA SER A 66 12.50 10.54 0.11
C SER A 66 13.66 11.31 0.70
#